data_AF-B2HJJ7-F1
#
_entry.id   AF-B2HJJ7-F1
#
_cell.length_a   1.000
_cell.length_b   1.000
_cell.length_c   1.000
_cell.angle_alpha   90.00
_cell.angle_beta   90.00
_cell.angle_gamma   90.00
#
_symmetry.space_group_name_H-M   'P 1'
#
loop_
_entity.id
_entity.type
_entity.pdbx_description
1 polymer ?
#
loop_
_entity_poly.entity_id
_entity_poly.type
_entity_poly.pdbx_seq_one_letter_code
_entity_poly.pdbx_strand_id
1 'polypeptide(L)'
;MTQLWVERTGARRYTGHSSRGAQVLIGSEDVDGVFTPGELMKIALAACSGMSSDRPLARRLGDDYQAVVRVSGAADRDQERYPLLEETLELDLSGLSEEEKERVRVVVDRAIDLVCTVGRTLKSGTVVNFEVADVAPVSQPDVRLTAWVHGHVQGVGFRWWTRCRALELGLTGYAANHADGRVMVVAQGPRDSGVQLLRLLEGDTTPGRVDKVVADWSQRVEPISGFSER
;
A
#
# COMPACT_ATOMS: atom_id res chain seq x y z
N MET A 1 5.60 23.39 20.81
CA MET A 1 6.44 22.28 20.28
C MET A 1 5.75 20.97 20.61
N THR A 2 5.84 19.98 19.73
CA THR A 2 5.37 18.62 20.03
C THR A 2 6.25 18.01 21.11
N GLN A 3 5.64 17.43 22.15
CA GLN A 3 6.38 16.67 23.16
C GLN A 3 6.41 15.19 22.76
N LEU A 4 7.55 14.54 22.99
CA LEU A 4 7.78 13.12 22.74
C LEU A 4 8.37 12.51 24.02
N TRP A 5 7.88 11.34 24.43
CA TRP A 5 8.42 10.61 25.58
C TRP A 5 8.27 9.10 25.39
N VAL A 6 8.99 8.32 26.18
CA VAL A 6 8.89 6.85 26.21
C VAL A 6 8.57 6.39 27.63
N GLU A 7 7.68 5.42 27.76
CA GLU A 7 7.32 4.79 29.04
C GLU A 7 7.70 3.33 29.00
N ARG A 8 8.31 2.82 30.08
CA ARG A 8 8.63 1.40 30.20
C ARG A 8 7.35 0.62 30.49
N THR A 9 6.95 -0.26 29.58
CA THR A 9 5.73 -1.08 29.69
C THR A 9 6.01 -2.56 29.96
N GLY A 10 7.28 -2.98 29.93
CA GLY A 10 7.69 -4.34 30.27
C GLY A 10 9.20 -4.55 30.30
N ALA A 11 9.62 -5.80 30.50
CA ALA A 11 11.03 -6.18 30.33
C ALA A 11 11.43 -5.95 28.87
N ARG A 12 12.40 -5.05 28.65
CA ARG A 12 12.88 -4.66 27.31
C ARG A 12 11.76 -4.19 26.36
N ARG A 13 10.67 -3.64 26.90
CA ARG A 13 9.51 -3.12 26.17
C ARG A 13 9.13 -1.73 26.66
N TYR A 14 8.90 -0.83 25.72
CA TYR A 14 8.55 0.57 25.92
C TYR A 14 7.44 0.98 24.95
N THR A 15 6.68 2.00 25.32
CA THR A 15 5.76 2.69 24.41
C THR A 15 6.24 4.12 24.23
N GLY A 16 6.47 4.53 23.00
CA GLY A 16 6.74 5.92 22.63
C GLY A 16 5.43 6.66 22.40
N HIS A 17 5.38 7.91 22.85
CA HIS A 17 4.19 8.75 22.81
C HIS A 17 4.49 10.11 22.17
N SER A 18 3.49 10.67 21.51
CA SER A 18 3.47 12.06 21.06
C SER A 18 2.34 12.82 21.72
N SER A 19 2.57 14.09 22.06
CA SER A 19 1.51 15.01 22.53
C SER A 19 0.37 15.21 21.51
N ARG A 20 0.53 14.71 20.29
CA ARG A 20 -0.52 14.67 19.25
C ARG A 20 -1.35 13.38 19.26
N GLY A 21 -1.17 12.50 20.25
CA GLY A 21 -1.93 11.26 20.42
C GLY A 21 -1.37 10.03 19.70
N ALA A 22 -0.28 10.15 18.95
CA ALA A 22 0.37 9.02 18.29
C ALA A 22 1.17 8.16 19.30
N GLN A 23 1.21 6.85 19.05
CA GLN A 23 1.97 5.89 19.83
C GLN A 23 2.79 4.95 18.94
N VAL A 24 3.90 4.43 19.49
CA VAL A 24 4.71 3.40 18.84
C VAL A 24 5.20 2.41 19.88
N LEU A 25 5.10 1.11 19.57
CA LEU A 25 5.60 0.05 20.45
C LEU A 25 7.07 -0.21 20.14
N ILE A 26 7.90 -0.19 21.18
CA ILE A 26 9.35 -0.29 21.07
C ILE A 26 9.85 -1.44 21.92
N GLY A 27 10.74 -2.27 21.40
CA GLY A 27 11.33 -3.35 22.17
C GLY A 27 12.58 -3.95 21.55
N SER A 28 12.87 -5.18 21.92
CA SER A 28 14.01 -5.94 21.40
C SER A 28 13.59 -6.87 20.27
N GLU A 29 14.55 -7.37 19.50
CA GLU A 29 14.29 -8.23 18.32
C GLU A 29 13.52 -9.52 18.68
N ASP A 30 13.61 -9.98 19.93
CA ASP A 30 12.92 -11.15 20.47
C ASP A 30 11.48 -10.89 20.93
N VAL A 31 10.97 -9.66 20.74
CA VAL A 31 9.63 -9.26 21.18
C VAL A 31 8.72 -9.04 19.96
N ASP A 32 7.70 -9.88 19.82
CA ASP A 32 6.75 -9.74 18.71
C ASP A 32 5.95 -8.43 18.77
N GLY A 33 5.66 -7.87 17.59
CA GLY A 33 4.74 -6.73 17.41
C GLY A 33 5.29 -5.38 17.85
N VAL A 34 6.61 -5.25 17.99
CA VAL A 34 7.28 -3.98 18.32
C VAL A 34 8.35 -3.67 17.29
N PHE A 35 8.76 -2.40 17.22
CA PHE A 35 9.98 -2.03 16.51
C PHE A 35 11.14 -1.94 17.49
N THR A 36 12.33 -2.35 17.06
CA THR A 36 13.56 -1.96 17.73
C THR A 36 13.84 -0.47 17.51
N PRO A 37 14.61 0.19 18.40
CA PRO A 37 15.05 1.56 18.16
C PRO A 37 15.78 1.73 16.82
N GLY A 38 16.56 0.72 16.41
CA GLY A 38 17.24 0.70 15.12
C GLY A 38 16.29 0.65 13.93
N GLU A 39 15.25 -0.19 13.99
CA GLU A 39 14.22 -0.23 12.96
C GLU A 39 13.43 1.08 12.90
N LEU A 40 13.10 1.71 14.05
CA LEU A 40 12.44 3.01 14.05
C LEU A 40 13.29 4.10 13.40
N MET A 41 14.59 4.10 13.64
CA MET A 41 15.52 5.02 12.97
C MET A 41 15.50 4.81 11.45
N LYS A 42 15.55 3.55 10.99
CA LYS A 42 15.49 3.20 9.57
C LYS A 42 14.14 3.58 8.94
N ILE A 43 13.02 3.32 9.62
CA ILE A 43 11.67 3.73 9.17
C ILE A 43 11.56 5.25 9.09
N ALA A 44 12.13 5.98 10.06
CA ALA A 44 12.15 7.45 10.03
C ALA A 44 12.96 7.99 8.85
N LEU A 45 14.07 7.33 8.50
CA LEU A 45 14.86 7.64 7.30
C LEU A 45 14.04 7.39 6.02
N ALA A 46 13.49 6.19 5.85
CA ALA A 46 12.67 5.82 4.69
C ALA A 46 11.47 6.76 4.49
N ALA A 47 10.74 7.07 5.56
CA ALA A 47 9.60 7.97 5.51
C ALA A 47 10.02 9.42 5.16
N CYS A 48 11.18 9.87 5.65
CA CYS A 48 11.73 11.17 5.28
C CYS A 48 12.06 11.24 3.79
N SER A 49 12.69 10.21 3.24
CA SER A 49 13.01 10.09 1.81
C SER A 49 11.74 10.08 0.95
N GLY A 50 10.73 9.30 1.36
CA GLY A 50 9.41 9.29 0.72
C GLY A 50 8.73 10.66 0.70
N MET A 51 8.59 11.32 1.86
CA MET A 51 7.99 12.66 1.95
C MET A 51 8.78 13.73 1.18
N SER A 52 10.11 13.57 1.08
CA SER A 52 10.99 14.49 0.35
C SER A 52 10.80 14.38 -1.17
N SER A 53 10.52 13.18 -1.67
CA SER A 53 10.35 12.87 -3.08
C SER A 53 8.90 12.93 -3.57
N ASP A 54 7.94 13.02 -2.65
CA ASP A 54 6.49 13.03 -2.89
C ASP A 54 6.01 14.01 -3.97
N ARG A 55 6.16 15.32 -3.76
CA ARG A 55 5.73 16.34 -4.74
C ARG A 55 6.40 16.18 -6.11
N PRO A 56 7.73 15.93 -6.20
CA PRO A 56 8.36 15.66 -7.49
C PRO A 56 7.80 14.45 -8.24
N LEU A 57 7.43 13.39 -7.52
CA LEU A 57 6.83 12.16 -8.06
C LEU A 57 5.37 12.38 -8.48
N ALA A 58 4.56 12.97 -7.61
CA ALA A 58 3.14 13.26 -7.88
C ALA A 58 2.95 14.08 -9.17
N ARG A 59 3.84 15.04 -9.44
CA ARG A 59 3.82 15.83 -10.69
C ARG A 59 4.05 15.02 -11.97
N ARG A 60 4.64 13.83 -11.88
CA ARG A 60 5.01 12.98 -13.03
C ARG A 60 4.14 11.74 -13.14
N LEU A 61 3.84 11.13 -12.00
CA LEU A 61 3.12 9.86 -11.90
C LEU A 61 1.64 10.05 -11.54
N GLY A 62 1.22 11.27 -11.20
CA GLY A 62 -0.11 11.58 -10.67
C GLY A 62 -0.15 11.53 -9.14
N ASP A 63 -1.15 12.19 -8.53
CA ASP A 63 -1.25 12.31 -7.07
C ASP A 63 -1.51 10.96 -6.36
N ASP A 64 -2.07 9.97 -7.06
CA ASP A 64 -2.42 8.65 -6.51
C ASP A 64 -1.35 7.57 -6.77
N TYR A 65 -0.13 7.97 -7.13
CA TYR A 65 0.95 7.02 -7.40
C TYR A 65 1.25 6.14 -6.17
N GLN A 66 1.58 4.88 -6.43
CA GLN A 66 1.92 3.93 -5.38
C GLN A 66 3.44 3.85 -5.21
N ALA A 67 3.90 3.81 -3.97
CA ALA A 67 5.31 3.76 -3.63
C ALA A 67 5.58 3.01 -2.33
N VAL A 68 6.68 2.28 -2.30
CA VAL A 68 7.22 1.65 -1.09
C VAL A 68 8.70 2.03 -0.97
N VAL A 69 9.12 2.54 0.18
CA VAL A 69 10.55 2.72 0.47
C VAL A 69 10.99 1.58 1.38
N ARG A 70 11.78 0.66 0.84
CA ARG A 70 12.47 -0.36 1.65
C ARG A 70 13.72 0.23 2.24
N VAL A 71 14.06 -0.20 3.45
CA VAL A 71 15.28 0.25 4.14
C VAL A 71 15.92 -0.91 4.88
N SER A 72 17.23 -1.04 4.76
CA SER A 72 18.01 -2.07 5.43
C SER A 72 19.35 -1.52 5.94
N GLY A 73 20.10 -2.34 6.68
CA GLY A 73 21.41 -1.97 7.22
C GLY A 73 21.70 -2.66 8.55
N ALA A 74 22.77 -3.46 8.60
CA ALA A 74 23.16 -4.17 9.81
C ALA A 74 23.80 -3.22 10.84
N ALA A 75 23.62 -3.51 12.13
CA ALA A 75 24.40 -2.85 13.18
C ALA A 75 25.81 -3.48 13.22
N ASP A 76 26.83 -2.63 13.23
CA ASP A 76 28.16 -2.98 13.69
C ASP A 76 28.13 -3.02 15.23
N ARG A 77 28.23 -4.23 15.79
CA ARG A 77 28.17 -4.47 17.23
C ARG A 77 29.49 -4.19 17.94
N ASP A 78 30.60 -4.12 17.22
CA ASP A 78 31.89 -3.76 17.82
C ASP A 78 31.95 -2.25 18.07
N GLN A 79 31.34 -1.46 17.17
CA GLN A 79 31.30 -0.01 17.25
C GLN A 79 29.98 0.56 17.80
N GLU A 80 28.96 -0.29 17.97
CA GLU A 80 27.58 0.07 18.32
C GLU A 80 27.02 1.18 17.39
N ARG A 81 27.20 0.99 16.08
CA ARG A 81 26.80 1.94 15.02
C ARG A 81 26.13 1.24 13.86
N TYR A 82 25.43 2.01 13.03
CA TYR A 82 24.97 1.55 11.70
C TYR A 82 25.92 2.16 10.66
N PRO A 83 26.92 1.44 10.14
CA PRO A 83 27.91 2.03 9.23
C PRO A 83 27.35 2.28 7.83
N LEU A 84 26.36 1.50 7.42
CA LEU A 84 25.71 1.55 6.12
C LEU A 84 24.20 1.35 6.27
N LEU A 85 23.43 2.21 5.62
CA LEU A 85 22.00 2.09 5.41
C LEU A 85 21.71 2.12 3.91
N GLU A 86 20.81 1.24 3.47
CA GLU A 86 20.43 1.11 2.07
C GLU A 86 18.92 1.33 1.94
N GLU A 87 18.52 2.28 1.10
CA GLU A 87 17.13 2.61 0.80
C GLU A 87 16.80 2.32 -0.67
N THR A 88 15.69 1.63 -0.92
CA THR A 88 15.17 1.38 -2.26
C THR A 88 13.74 1.91 -2.35
N LEU A 89 13.52 2.93 -3.17
CA LEU A 89 12.19 3.44 -3.51
C LEU A 89 11.62 2.65 -4.69
N GLU A 90 10.68 1.77 -4.39
CA GLU A 90 9.94 0.94 -5.34
C GLU A 90 8.76 1.73 -5.94
N LEU A 91 8.75 1.88 -7.27
CA LEU A 91 7.73 2.58 -8.05
C LEU A 91 7.33 1.75 -9.27
N ASP A 92 6.07 1.85 -9.67
CA ASP A 92 5.64 1.44 -11.02
C ASP A 92 5.99 2.53 -12.03
N LEU A 93 6.99 2.28 -12.87
CA LEU A 93 7.38 3.18 -13.94
C LEU A 93 7.11 2.56 -15.32
N SER A 94 6.30 1.50 -15.40
CA SER A 94 6.02 0.78 -16.64
C SER A 94 5.39 1.65 -17.75
N GLY A 95 4.69 2.72 -17.35
CA GLY A 95 4.09 3.70 -18.27
C GLY A 95 5.05 4.77 -18.81
N LEU A 96 6.33 4.75 -18.43
CA LEU A 96 7.33 5.74 -18.82
C LEU A 96 8.38 5.17 -19.79
N SER A 97 8.91 6.02 -20.67
CA SER A 97 10.10 5.71 -21.45
C SER A 97 11.36 5.70 -20.57
N GLU A 98 12.42 5.02 -21.01
CA GLU A 98 13.69 4.97 -20.27
C GLU A 98 14.28 6.36 -19.98
N GLU A 99 14.11 7.31 -20.90
CA GLU A 99 14.56 8.70 -20.71
C GLU A 99 13.75 9.42 -19.61
N GLU A 100 12.46 9.13 -19.50
CA GLU A 100 11.60 9.65 -18.44
C GLU A 100 11.89 9.00 -17.09
N LYS A 101 12.15 7.69 -17.07
CA LYS A 101 12.60 6.96 -15.87
C LYS A 101 13.89 7.56 -15.31
N GLU A 102 14.86 7.85 -16.18
CA GLU A 102 16.10 8.49 -15.76
C GLU A 102 15.86 9.89 -15.17
N ARG A 103 14.98 10.69 -15.80
CA ARG A 103 14.59 12.00 -15.25
C ARG A 103 13.89 11.87 -13.90
N VAL A 104 13.08 10.84 -13.68
CA VAL A 104 12.47 10.56 -12.37
C VAL A 104 13.56 10.30 -11.33
N ARG A 105 14.52 9.41 -11.62
CA ARG A 105 15.64 9.08 -10.73
C ARG A 105 16.40 10.33 -10.29
N VAL A 106 16.85 11.14 -11.25
CA VAL A 106 17.61 12.37 -10.99
C VAL A 106 16.83 13.37 -10.13
N VAL A 107 15.53 13.51 -10.38
CA VAL A 107 14.70 14.48 -9.66
C VAL A 107 14.39 14.02 -8.23
N VAL A 108 14.16 12.73 -8.03
CA VAL A 108 13.96 12.13 -6.71
C VAL A 108 15.21 12.29 -5.87
N ASP A 109 16.37 11.88 -6.40
CA ASP A 109 17.66 11.96 -5.72
C ASP A 109 17.96 13.39 -5.28
N ARG A 110 17.84 14.34 -6.21
CA ARG A 110 18.02 15.78 -5.92
C ARG A 110 17.06 16.29 -4.85
N ALA A 111 15.81 15.84 -4.83
CA ALA A 111 14.84 16.28 -3.84
C ALA A 111 15.20 15.75 -2.45
N ILE A 112 15.54 14.47 -2.33
CA ILE A 112 15.95 13.85 -1.06
C ILE A 112 17.19 14.56 -0.51
N ASP A 113 18.20 14.76 -1.35
CA ASP A 113 19.42 15.46 -0.97
C ASP A 113 19.19 16.93 -0.60
N LEU A 114 18.11 17.56 -1.10
CA LEU A 114 17.76 18.94 -0.80
C LEU A 114 16.91 19.10 0.47
N VAL A 115 16.05 18.16 0.84
CA VAL A 115 15.09 18.40 1.93
C VAL A 115 15.00 17.30 2.99
N CYS A 116 15.59 16.12 2.81
CA CYS A 116 15.50 15.09 3.85
C CYS A 116 16.41 15.40 5.05
N THR A 117 15.81 15.95 6.11
CA THR A 117 16.54 16.30 7.35
C THR A 117 17.11 15.06 8.04
N VAL A 118 16.34 13.96 8.11
CA VAL A 118 16.77 12.71 8.78
C VAL A 118 18.00 12.13 8.06
N GLY A 119 17.93 11.99 6.74
CA GLY A 119 19.04 11.51 5.92
C GLY A 119 20.30 12.34 6.10
N ARG A 120 20.20 13.68 6.08
CA ARG A 120 21.36 14.55 6.34
C ARG A 120 21.95 14.40 7.73
N THR A 121 21.11 14.25 8.76
CA THR A 121 21.58 14.01 10.12
C THR A 121 22.35 12.69 10.18
N LEU A 122 21.83 11.63 9.57
CA LEU A 122 22.47 10.31 9.55
C LEU A 122 23.77 10.29 8.74
N LYS A 123 23.80 10.95 7.56
CA LYS A 123 25.00 11.06 6.69
C LYS A 123 26.23 11.67 7.40
N SER A 124 26.08 12.28 8.58
CA SER A 124 27.21 12.75 9.39
C SER A 124 28.02 11.63 10.06
N GLY A 125 27.46 10.42 10.17
CA GLY A 125 28.08 9.29 10.86
C GLY A 125 27.78 7.91 10.27
N THR A 126 27.02 7.84 9.18
CA THR A 126 26.71 6.62 8.43
C THR A 126 26.71 6.89 6.93
N VAL A 127 27.01 5.87 6.12
CA VAL A 127 26.77 5.91 4.67
C VAL A 127 25.30 5.61 4.43
N VAL A 128 24.61 6.46 3.68
CA VAL A 128 23.22 6.24 3.27
C VAL A 128 23.17 6.17 1.76
N ASN A 129 22.92 4.97 1.23
CA ASN A 129 22.71 4.73 -0.19
C ASN A 129 21.21 4.77 -0.49
N PHE A 130 20.85 5.39 -1.59
CA PHE A 130 19.47 5.48 -2.06
C PHE A 130 19.40 5.10 -3.53
N GLU A 131 18.42 4.29 -3.90
CA GLU A 131 18.10 3.97 -5.28
C GLU A 131 16.59 3.97 -5.53
N VAL A 132 16.22 4.13 -6.80
CA VAL A 132 14.85 3.95 -7.27
C VAL A 132 14.76 2.63 -8.02
N ALA A 133 13.84 1.75 -7.66
CA ALA A 133 13.59 0.51 -8.38
C ALA A 133 12.28 0.63 -9.18
N ASP A 134 12.35 0.30 -10.47
CA ASP A 134 11.17 0.08 -11.30
C ASP A 134 10.66 -1.33 -10.99
N VAL A 135 9.57 -1.40 -10.22
CA VAL A 135 8.92 -2.64 -9.87
C VAL A 135 7.53 -2.67 -10.48
N ALA A 136 7.04 -3.86 -10.83
CA ALA A 136 5.63 -4.03 -11.15
C ALA A 136 4.77 -3.45 -10.01
N PRO A 137 3.57 -2.92 -10.31
CA PRO A 137 2.73 -2.26 -9.32
C PRO A 137 2.63 -3.10 -8.05
N VAL A 138 2.93 -2.48 -6.91
CA VAL A 138 2.85 -3.13 -5.61
C VAL A 138 1.39 -3.50 -5.39
N SER A 139 1.01 -4.73 -5.71
CA SER A 139 -0.34 -5.22 -5.48
C SER A 139 -0.60 -5.18 -3.98
N GLN A 140 -1.53 -4.33 -3.55
CA GLN A 140 -2.04 -4.37 -2.17
C GLN A 140 -2.43 -5.80 -1.79
N PRO A 141 -2.36 -6.17 -0.49
CA PRO A 141 -2.69 -7.52 -0.07
C PRO A 141 -4.06 -7.94 -0.60
N ASP A 142 -4.15 -9.19 -1.06
CA ASP A 142 -5.40 -9.74 -1.56
C ASP A 142 -6.51 -9.64 -0.52
N VAL A 143 -7.63 -9.06 -0.93
CA VAL A 143 -8.85 -8.97 -0.11
C VAL A 143 -10.00 -9.69 -0.79
N ARG A 144 -11.02 -10.01 0.00
CA ARG A 144 -12.31 -10.49 -0.49
C ARG A 144 -13.35 -9.37 -0.39
N LEU A 145 -13.85 -8.93 -1.55
CA LEU A 145 -15.03 -8.09 -1.67
C LEU A 145 -16.28 -8.98 -1.70
N THR A 146 -17.28 -8.67 -0.87
CA THR A 146 -18.64 -9.22 -0.99
C THR A 146 -19.61 -8.06 -1.19
N ALA A 147 -20.17 -7.92 -2.39
CA ALA A 147 -21.10 -6.86 -2.75
C ALA A 147 -22.50 -7.43 -3.02
N TRP A 148 -23.50 -6.91 -2.31
CA TRP A 148 -24.91 -7.17 -2.55
C TRP A 148 -25.50 -6.06 -3.41
N VAL A 149 -25.93 -6.42 -4.61
CA VAL A 149 -26.47 -5.49 -5.60
C VAL A 149 -28.00 -5.61 -5.63
N HIS A 150 -28.67 -4.47 -5.43
CA HIS A 150 -30.12 -4.31 -5.46
C HIS A 150 -30.56 -3.63 -6.76
N GLY A 151 -31.76 -3.97 -7.23
CA GLY A 151 -32.43 -3.31 -8.36
C GLY A 151 -32.94 -4.29 -9.40
N HIS A 152 -33.11 -3.82 -10.63
CA HIS A 152 -33.44 -4.66 -11.78
C HIS A 152 -32.16 -5.26 -12.38
N VAL A 153 -31.62 -6.29 -11.71
CA VAL A 153 -30.29 -6.86 -11.98
C VAL A 153 -30.32 -8.35 -12.35
N GLN A 154 -31.50 -8.99 -12.35
CA GLN A 154 -31.66 -10.38 -12.78
C GLN A 154 -32.36 -10.44 -14.15
N GLY A 155 -31.98 -11.43 -14.97
CA GLY A 155 -32.53 -11.62 -16.32
C GLY A 155 -32.03 -10.62 -17.37
N VAL A 156 -31.09 -9.74 -17.01
CA VAL A 156 -30.60 -8.64 -17.86
C VAL A 156 -29.15 -8.81 -18.32
N GLY A 157 -28.52 -9.94 -18.00
CA GLY A 157 -27.10 -10.18 -18.31
C GLY A 157 -26.10 -9.59 -17.31
N PHE A 158 -26.57 -9.07 -16.16
CA PHE A 158 -25.73 -8.47 -15.12
C PHE A 158 -24.57 -9.39 -14.67
N ARG A 159 -24.85 -10.65 -14.32
CA ARG A 159 -23.81 -11.60 -13.85
C ARG A 159 -22.70 -11.83 -14.87
N TRP A 160 -23.07 -11.97 -16.15
CA TRP A 160 -22.12 -12.14 -17.26
C TRP A 160 -21.25 -10.89 -17.42
N TRP A 161 -21.87 -9.71 -17.39
CA TRP A 161 -21.16 -8.45 -17.44
C TRP A 161 -20.19 -8.28 -16.26
N THR A 162 -20.64 -8.59 -15.03
CA THR A 162 -19.78 -8.57 -13.84
C THR A 162 -18.59 -9.51 -13.99
N ARG A 163 -18.82 -10.72 -14.51
CA ARG A 163 -17.75 -11.69 -14.78
C ARG A 163 -16.71 -11.12 -15.74
N CYS A 164 -17.13 -10.51 -16.86
CA CYS A 164 -16.20 -9.90 -17.81
C CYS A 164 -15.35 -8.80 -17.15
N ARG A 165 -15.98 -7.86 -16.42
CA ARG A 165 -15.26 -6.79 -15.73
C ARG A 165 -14.32 -7.30 -14.66
N ALA A 166 -14.74 -8.30 -13.87
CA ALA A 166 -13.90 -8.87 -12.84
C ALA A 166 -12.65 -9.55 -13.44
N LEU A 167 -12.80 -10.29 -14.54
CA LEU A 167 -11.67 -10.93 -15.23
C LEU A 167 -10.72 -9.92 -15.86
N GLU A 168 -11.23 -8.84 -16.46
CA GLU A 168 -10.41 -7.73 -16.98
C GLU A 168 -9.57 -7.07 -15.88
N LEU A 169 -10.09 -7.01 -14.66
CA LEU A 169 -9.42 -6.47 -13.47
C LEU A 169 -8.50 -7.49 -12.76
N GLY A 170 -8.35 -8.70 -13.31
CA GLY A 170 -7.55 -9.77 -12.73
C GLY A 170 -8.15 -10.40 -11.46
N LEU A 171 -9.45 -10.21 -11.22
CA LEU A 171 -10.14 -10.73 -10.04
C LEU A 171 -10.67 -12.15 -10.28
N THR A 172 -10.68 -12.96 -9.23
CA THR A 172 -11.37 -14.25 -9.20
C THR A 172 -12.60 -14.19 -8.31
N GLY A 173 -13.58 -15.09 -8.50
CA GLY A 173 -14.82 -15.00 -7.73
C GLY A 173 -16.05 -15.56 -8.41
N TYR A 174 -17.20 -15.00 -8.04
CA TYR A 174 -18.47 -15.34 -8.68
C TYR A 174 -19.54 -14.26 -8.49
N ALA A 175 -20.50 -14.23 -9.40
CA ALA A 175 -21.75 -13.48 -9.25
C ALA A 175 -22.91 -14.46 -9.15
N ALA A 176 -23.73 -14.35 -8.11
CA ALA A 176 -24.82 -15.28 -7.80
C ALA A 176 -26.18 -14.59 -7.71
N ASN A 177 -27.19 -15.14 -8.38
CA ASN A 177 -28.57 -14.68 -8.19
C ASN A 177 -29.10 -15.16 -6.84
N HIS A 178 -29.87 -14.32 -6.17
CA HIS A 178 -30.54 -14.67 -4.92
C HIS A 178 -32.07 -14.57 -5.07
N ALA A 179 -32.81 -15.37 -4.30
CA ALA A 179 -34.26 -15.53 -4.47
C ALA A 179 -35.07 -14.24 -4.20
N ASP A 180 -34.48 -13.29 -3.48
CA ASP A 180 -35.05 -11.97 -3.18
C ASP A 180 -34.79 -10.93 -4.30
N GLY A 181 -34.33 -11.37 -5.47
CA GLY A 181 -34.07 -10.51 -6.62
C GLY A 181 -32.70 -9.84 -6.63
N ARG A 182 -31.88 -10.02 -5.57
CA ARG A 182 -30.53 -9.45 -5.50
C ARG A 182 -29.51 -10.28 -6.27
N VAL A 183 -28.37 -9.67 -6.57
CA VAL A 183 -27.17 -10.38 -7.01
C VAL A 183 -26.08 -10.21 -5.96
N MET A 184 -25.48 -11.31 -5.53
CA MET A 184 -24.30 -11.30 -4.68
C MET A 184 -23.05 -11.45 -5.55
N VAL A 185 -22.14 -10.49 -5.49
CA VAL A 185 -20.84 -10.52 -6.15
C VAL A 185 -19.77 -10.78 -5.11
N VAL A 186 -19.02 -11.86 -5.27
CA VAL A 186 -17.81 -12.14 -4.48
C VAL A 186 -16.62 -12.01 -5.41
N ALA A 187 -15.65 -11.18 -5.05
CA ALA A 187 -14.40 -11.01 -5.79
C ALA A 187 -13.19 -11.10 -4.85
N GLN A 188 -12.12 -11.73 -5.33
CA GLN A 188 -10.84 -11.87 -4.65
C GLN A 188 -9.71 -11.36 -5.55
N GLY A 189 -8.75 -10.67 -4.95
CA GLY A 189 -7.55 -10.17 -5.60
C GLY A 189 -7.07 -8.88 -4.95
N PRO A 190 -6.18 -8.13 -5.62
CA PRO A 190 -5.67 -6.87 -5.11
C PRO A 190 -6.81 -5.91 -4.74
N ARG A 191 -6.65 -5.21 -3.62
CA ARG A 191 -7.70 -4.30 -3.11
C ARG A 191 -8.12 -3.27 -4.13
N ASP A 192 -7.18 -2.69 -4.87
CA ASP A 192 -7.48 -1.66 -5.86
C ASP A 192 -8.34 -2.20 -7.02
N SER A 193 -8.04 -3.39 -7.51
CA SER A 193 -8.90 -4.09 -8.49
C SER A 193 -10.31 -4.29 -7.93
N GLY A 194 -10.44 -4.70 -6.67
CA GLY A 194 -11.73 -4.82 -6.00
C GLY A 194 -12.48 -3.49 -5.91
N VAL A 195 -11.78 -2.39 -5.61
CA VAL A 195 -12.36 -1.04 -5.52
C VAL A 195 -12.83 -0.58 -6.89
N GLN A 196 -12.06 -0.84 -7.94
CA GLN A 196 -12.45 -0.55 -9.32
C GLN A 196 -13.70 -1.34 -9.71
N LEU A 197 -13.78 -2.63 -9.38
CA LEU A 197 -14.99 -3.42 -9.61
C LEU A 197 -16.19 -2.85 -8.86
N LEU A 198 -16.04 -2.46 -7.60
CA LEU A 198 -17.12 -1.87 -6.82
C LEU A 198 -17.66 -0.59 -7.47
N ARG A 199 -16.77 0.31 -7.93
CA ARG A 199 -17.17 1.52 -8.66
C ARG A 199 -17.95 1.20 -9.95
N LEU A 200 -17.54 0.15 -10.67
CA LEU A 200 -18.26 -0.31 -11.86
C LEU A 200 -19.67 -0.82 -11.51
N LEU A 201 -19.81 -1.57 -10.41
CA LEU A 201 -21.11 -2.07 -9.94
C LEU A 201 -22.05 -0.94 -9.50
N GLU A 202 -21.51 0.15 -8.96
CA GLU A 202 -22.26 1.35 -8.55
C GLU A 202 -22.57 2.30 -9.71
N GLY A 203 -21.99 2.07 -10.89
CA GLY A 203 -22.11 2.95 -12.06
C GLY A 203 -23.29 2.63 -12.99
N ASP A 204 -23.58 3.58 -13.87
CA ASP A 204 -24.73 3.56 -14.79
C ASP A 204 -24.51 2.70 -16.05
N THR A 205 -23.37 2.04 -16.18
CA THR A 205 -23.02 1.20 -17.34
C THR A 205 -23.37 -0.28 -17.14
N THR A 206 -23.97 -0.61 -16.01
CA THR A 206 -24.41 -1.96 -15.68
C THR A 206 -25.63 -2.36 -16.51
N PRO A 207 -25.76 -3.63 -16.94
CA PRO A 207 -27.00 -4.09 -17.55
C PRO A 207 -28.15 -4.09 -16.55
N GLY A 208 -29.27 -3.50 -16.96
CA GLY A 208 -30.44 -3.31 -16.09
C GLY A 208 -30.38 -1.99 -15.33
N ARG A 209 -30.84 -2.00 -14.08
CA ARG A 209 -30.78 -0.82 -13.20
C ARG A 209 -30.33 -1.23 -11.80
N VAL A 210 -29.20 -0.70 -11.35
CA VAL A 210 -28.73 -0.84 -9.97
C VAL A 210 -29.29 0.30 -9.14
N ASP A 211 -30.03 -0.04 -8.09
CA ASP A 211 -30.60 0.95 -7.16
C ASP A 211 -29.67 1.17 -5.95
N LYS A 212 -28.95 0.13 -5.52
CA LYS A 212 -28.05 0.17 -4.36
C LYS A 212 -27.02 -0.96 -4.41
N VAL A 213 -25.81 -0.67 -3.93
CA VAL A 213 -24.79 -1.68 -3.64
C VAL A 213 -24.43 -1.61 -2.15
N VAL A 214 -24.34 -2.78 -1.50
CA VAL A 214 -23.84 -2.91 -0.13
C VAL A 214 -22.61 -3.80 -0.14
N ALA A 215 -21.45 -3.22 0.13
CA ALA A 215 -20.16 -3.92 0.07
C ALA A 215 -19.58 -4.17 1.47
N ASP A 216 -19.00 -5.35 1.64
CA ASP A 216 -18.20 -5.74 2.79
C ASP A 216 -16.83 -6.24 2.35
N TRP A 217 -15.81 -6.00 3.17
CA TRP A 217 -14.43 -6.36 2.91
C TRP A 217 -13.88 -7.26 4.00
N SER A 218 -13.27 -8.37 3.59
CA SER A 218 -12.65 -9.33 4.50
C SER A 218 -11.30 -9.81 3.99
N GLN A 219 -10.54 -10.47 4.86
CA GLN A 219 -9.34 -11.19 4.43
C GLN A 219 -9.71 -12.30 3.44
N ARG A 220 -8.82 -12.58 2.50
CA ARG A 220 -8.96 -13.72 1.60
C ARG A 220 -9.00 -15.01 2.42
N VAL A 221 -10.00 -15.87 2.14
CA VAL A 221 -10.20 -17.14 2.88
C VAL A 221 -9.59 -18.29 2.08
N GLU A 222 -10.33 -18.78 1.07
CA GLU A 222 -9.86 -19.82 0.15
C GLU A 222 -9.76 -19.26 -1.28
N PRO A 223 -8.68 -19.59 -2.02
CA PRO A 223 -8.54 -19.23 -3.42
C PRO A 223 -9.72 -19.70 -4.28
N ILE A 224 -10.39 -18.76 -4.95
CA ILE A 224 -11.37 -19.08 -5.99
C ILE A 224 -10.64 -19.11 -7.34
N SER A 225 -10.88 -20.14 -8.15
CA SER A 225 -10.35 -20.24 -9.51
C SER A 225 -11.30 -19.58 -10.51
N GLY A 226 -10.77 -18.66 -11.31
CA GLY A 226 -11.52 -17.92 -12.33
C GLY A 226 -12.66 -17.09 -11.75
N PHE A 227 -13.59 -16.68 -12.63
CA PHE A 227 -14.81 -15.98 -12.23
C PHE A 227 -16.03 -16.66 -12.85
N SER A 228 -17.00 -17.06 -12.01
CA SER A 228 -18.15 -17.87 -12.42
C SER A 228 -19.50 -17.16 -12.20
N GLU A 229 -20.51 -17.57 -12.96
CA GLU A 229 -21.89 -17.10 -12.82
C GLU A 229 -22.70 -18.24 -12.16
N ARG A 230 -23.42 -17.97 -11.07
CA ARG A 230 -24.11 -18.97 -10.24
C ARG A 230 -25.60 -18.70 -10.08
#